data_AF-A0A497MLK6-F1
#
_entry.id   AF-A0A497MLK6-F1
#
_cell.length_a   1.000
_cell.length_b   1.000
_cell.length_c   1.000
_cell.angle_alpha   90.00
_cell.angle_beta   90.00
_cell.angle_gamma   90.00
#
_symmetry.space_group_name_H-M   'P 1'
#
loop_
_entity.id
_entity.type
_entity.pdbx_description
1 polymer ?
#
loop_
_entity_poly.entity_id
_entity_poly.type
_entity_poly.pdbx_seq_one_letter_code
_entity_poly.pdbx_strand_id
1 'polypeptide(L)'
;VSDFTAPKSAAGRDLVAEFIDACHRAGMRVGLYYSLLDWRWPVYWKGPKKDPEGWAKFLEYVHTQVEEICSNYGRLDVLWYDGAWPYTAEDWRSSELNAKVRELQPDILINNRSGLPEDFDTPEQHIRASPSGRLWEACMTMTEYFWGYCKGDPWRSTRRLIQYLVTCASGDGNLLLNVGPKADGSFPAMAVRRLKEIGSWMKANGESIYGSERCPFSSAVGPLTAKGNKVYLHVFRWPGREVCVSGVGNDVKEAYLLASEDYVRVSKKGDRVFLRGLPSRPPDPYDTVIALELDGPPVGMPYKVEG
;
A
#
# COMPACT_ATOMS: atom_id res chain seq x y z
N VAL A 1 -10.23 21.59 19.52
CA VAL A 1 -9.23 22.40 20.31
C VAL A 1 -8.40 23.47 19.56
N SER A 2 -8.71 23.88 18.31
CA SER A 2 -7.94 24.90 17.57
C SER A 2 -8.82 25.89 16.80
N ASP A 3 -8.29 27.08 16.48
CA ASP A 3 -8.92 28.04 15.57
C ASP A 3 -8.46 27.90 14.12
N PHE A 4 -7.31 27.26 13.87
CA PHE A 4 -6.77 27.05 12.54
C PHE A 4 -7.37 25.79 11.90
N THR A 5 -8.59 25.91 11.39
CA THR A 5 -9.38 24.78 10.87
C THR A 5 -10.14 25.18 9.61
N ALA A 6 -10.49 24.20 8.76
CA ALA A 6 -11.24 24.46 7.53
C ALA A 6 -12.63 25.10 7.77
N PRO A 7 -13.41 24.71 8.81
CA PRO A 7 -14.68 25.38 9.13
C PRO A 7 -14.54 26.87 9.49
N LYS A 8 -13.38 27.27 10.03
CA LYS A 8 -13.06 28.67 10.38
C LYS A 8 -12.32 29.42 9.26
N SER A 9 -12.17 28.79 8.10
CA SER A 9 -11.59 29.39 6.89
C SER A 9 -12.69 29.79 5.89
N ALA A 10 -12.29 30.31 4.73
CA ALA A 10 -13.22 30.60 3.64
C ALA A 10 -14.00 29.36 3.14
N ALA A 11 -13.51 28.14 3.40
CA ALA A 11 -14.22 26.92 3.06
C ALA A 11 -15.52 26.75 3.86
N GLY A 12 -15.56 27.19 5.13
CA GLY A 12 -16.75 27.12 5.99
C GLY A 12 -17.31 25.71 6.21
N ARG A 13 -16.52 24.67 5.94
CA ARG A 13 -16.94 23.26 5.84
C ARG A 13 -15.98 22.34 6.56
N ASP A 14 -16.53 21.24 7.08
CA ASP A 14 -15.74 20.12 7.58
C ASP A 14 -15.38 19.17 6.43
N LEU A 15 -14.21 19.42 5.86
CA LEU A 15 -13.72 18.63 4.72
C LEU A 15 -13.43 17.17 5.08
N VAL A 16 -13.15 16.88 6.36
CA VAL A 16 -12.83 15.53 6.83
C VAL A 16 -14.11 14.70 6.95
N ALA A 17 -15.16 15.28 7.56
CA ALA A 17 -16.46 14.62 7.66
C ALA A 17 -17.03 14.29 6.28
N GLU A 18 -16.98 15.25 5.34
CA GLU A 18 -17.48 15.03 3.98
C GLU A 18 -16.70 13.94 3.21
N PHE A 19 -15.38 13.86 3.42
CA PHE A 19 -14.54 12.82 2.85
C PHE A 19 -14.92 11.43 3.39
N ILE A 20 -15.05 11.30 4.70
CA ILE A 20 -15.39 10.04 5.37
C ILE A 20 -16.78 9.55 4.91
N ASP A 21 -17.77 10.45 4.90
CA ASP A 21 -19.10 10.13 4.44
C ASP A 21 -19.11 9.65 2.98
N ALA A 22 -18.29 10.26 2.12
CA ALA A 22 -18.15 9.84 0.73
C ALA A 22 -17.51 8.43 0.61
N CYS A 23 -16.46 8.14 1.39
CA CYS A 23 -15.83 6.83 1.44
C CYS A 23 -16.81 5.74 1.91
N HIS A 24 -17.56 5.99 2.97
CA HIS A 24 -18.56 5.05 3.47
C HIS A 24 -19.70 4.81 2.48
N ARG A 25 -20.21 5.85 1.82
CA ARG A 25 -21.21 5.70 0.75
C ARG A 25 -20.69 4.88 -0.43
N ALA A 26 -19.39 4.91 -0.68
CA ALA A 26 -18.73 4.09 -1.71
C ALA A 26 -18.39 2.66 -1.23
N GLY A 27 -18.70 2.30 0.02
CA GLY A 27 -18.34 1.00 0.61
C GLY A 27 -16.85 0.84 0.88
N MET A 28 -16.09 1.93 0.93
CA MET A 28 -14.66 1.91 1.22
C MET A 28 -14.39 1.93 2.72
N ARG A 29 -13.32 1.24 3.11
CA ARG A 29 -12.65 1.47 4.40
C ARG A 29 -12.05 2.86 4.41
N VAL A 30 -11.95 3.49 5.58
CA VAL A 30 -11.46 4.87 5.71
C VAL A 30 -10.34 4.97 6.75
N GLY A 31 -9.33 5.77 6.43
CA GLY A 31 -8.23 6.07 7.33
C GLY A 31 -7.91 7.56 7.34
N LEU A 32 -7.39 8.04 8.46
CA LEU A 32 -6.95 9.42 8.61
C LEU A 32 -5.46 9.49 8.93
N TYR A 33 -4.77 10.39 8.21
CA TYR A 33 -3.41 10.78 8.52
C TYR A 33 -3.41 11.87 9.61
N TYR A 34 -2.55 11.74 10.61
CA TYR A 34 -2.37 12.75 11.66
C TYR A 34 -0.87 13.02 11.90
N SER A 35 -0.47 14.29 11.73
CA SER A 35 0.89 14.72 12.07
C SER A 35 0.98 15.04 13.56
N LEU A 36 1.79 14.28 14.30
CA LEU A 36 2.17 14.58 15.68
C LEU A 36 2.97 15.89 15.75
N LEU A 37 3.82 16.12 14.76
CA LEU A 37 4.47 17.42 14.55
C LEU A 37 3.41 18.49 14.24
N ASP A 38 3.58 19.67 14.82
CA ASP A 38 2.84 20.86 14.43
C ASP A 38 3.77 22.08 14.43
N TRP A 39 4.05 22.62 13.24
CA TRP A 39 4.96 23.75 13.08
C TRP A 39 4.47 25.03 13.75
N ARG A 40 3.18 25.13 14.07
CA ARG A 40 2.58 26.28 14.77
C ARG A 40 2.94 26.31 16.24
N TRP A 41 3.43 25.20 16.80
CA TRP A 41 3.85 25.10 18.20
C TRP A 41 5.37 25.24 18.31
N PRO A 42 5.91 26.40 18.76
CA PRO A 42 7.36 26.62 18.83
C PRO A 42 8.08 25.60 19.74
N VAL A 43 7.36 25.04 20.72
CA VAL A 43 7.90 24.03 21.63
C VAL A 43 8.33 22.75 20.89
N TYR A 44 7.72 22.42 19.75
CA TYR A 44 8.16 21.31 18.91
C TYR A 44 9.62 21.44 18.49
N TRP A 45 10.12 22.66 18.25
CA TRP A 45 11.51 22.91 17.86
C TRP A 45 12.47 23.04 19.03
N LYS A 46 11.96 23.38 20.22
CA LYS A 46 12.76 23.46 21.46
C LYS A 46 12.98 22.07 22.07
N GLY A 47 11.94 21.25 22.03
CA GLY A 47 11.87 19.91 22.60
C GLY A 47 11.52 19.88 24.10
N PRO A 48 11.08 18.70 24.58
CA PRO A 48 10.55 18.50 25.93
C PRO A 48 11.55 18.85 27.04
N LYS A 49 12.85 18.67 26.79
CA LYS A 49 13.91 18.97 27.78
C LYS A 49 14.12 20.45 28.02
N LYS A 50 13.94 21.30 27.00
CA LYS A 50 14.19 22.75 27.09
C LYS A 50 12.95 23.53 27.53
N ASP A 51 11.76 23.00 27.24
CA ASP A 51 10.48 23.65 27.53
C ASP A 51 9.43 22.59 27.94
N PRO A 52 9.58 21.99 29.13
CA PRO A 52 8.73 20.87 29.57
C PRO A 52 7.27 21.29 29.78
N GLU A 53 7.02 22.50 30.29
CA GLU A 53 5.66 23.02 30.47
C GLU A 53 4.97 23.30 29.12
N GLY A 54 5.69 23.90 28.17
CA GLY A 54 5.18 24.09 26.82
C GLY A 54 4.91 22.76 26.12
N TRP A 55 5.79 21.77 26.31
CA TRP A 55 5.62 20.43 25.75
C TRP A 55 4.40 19.72 26.33
N ALA A 56 4.17 19.81 27.64
CA ALA A 56 2.98 19.23 28.27
C ALA A 56 1.67 19.78 27.67
N LYS A 57 1.59 21.10 27.46
CA LYS A 57 0.43 21.74 26.80
C LYS A 57 0.27 21.31 25.34
N PHE A 58 1.39 21.12 24.64
CA PHE A 58 1.38 20.64 23.26
C PHE A 58 0.92 19.18 23.17
N LEU A 59 1.35 18.31 24.09
CA LEU A 59 0.87 16.95 24.18
C LEU A 59 -0.63 16.89 24.48
N GLU A 60 -1.13 17.68 25.43
CA GLU A 60 -2.56 17.79 25.71
C GLU A 60 -3.35 18.19 24.46
N TYR A 61 -2.85 19.18 23.72
CA TYR A 61 -3.43 19.60 22.44
C TYR A 61 -3.48 18.45 21.42
N VAL A 62 -2.36 17.75 21.20
CA VAL A 62 -2.26 16.62 20.25
C VAL A 62 -3.18 15.47 20.65
N HIS A 63 -3.13 15.05 21.91
CA HIS A 63 -3.95 13.94 22.44
C HIS A 63 -5.44 14.27 22.33
N THR A 64 -5.83 15.51 22.67
CA THR A 64 -7.22 15.94 22.53
C THR A 64 -7.69 15.95 21.07
N GLN A 65 -6.84 16.35 20.11
CA GLN A 65 -7.21 16.28 18.70
C GLN A 65 -7.42 14.85 18.21
N VAL A 66 -6.56 13.91 18.62
CA VAL A 66 -6.72 12.50 18.26
C VAL A 66 -7.99 11.92 18.88
N GLU A 67 -8.30 12.27 20.13
CA GLU A 67 -9.57 11.91 20.76
C GLU A 67 -10.79 12.51 20.03
N GLU A 68 -10.73 13.79 19.63
CA GLU A 68 -11.77 14.42 18.79
C GLU A 68 -11.97 13.66 17.47
N ILE A 69 -10.88 13.24 16.82
CA ILE A 69 -10.91 12.47 15.57
C ILE A 69 -11.57 11.11 15.78
N CYS A 70 -11.14 10.36 16.81
CA CYS A 70 -11.64 9.02 17.09
C CYS A 70 -13.07 9.01 17.67
N SER A 71 -13.59 10.15 18.14
CA SER A 71 -14.93 10.22 18.73
C SER A 71 -15.99 10.78 17.78
N ASN A 72 -15.63 11.77 16.95
CA ASN A 72 -16.62 12.59 16.24
C ASN A 72 -16.90 12.18 14.79
N TYR A 73 -16.05 11.33 14.21
CA TYR A 73 -16.10 11.03 12.77
C TYR A 73 -16.61 9.62 12.43
N GLY A 74 -17.27 8.95 13.39
CA GLY A 74 -17.77 7.60 13.23
C GLY A 74 -16.65 6.56 13.19
N ARG A 75 -16.86 5.44 12.49
CA ARG A 75 -15.89 4.35 12.39
C ARG A 75 -14.69 4.78 11.55
N LEU A 76 -13.49 4.54 12.07
CA LEU A 76 -12.23 4.67 11.34
C LEU A 76 -11.54 3.30 11.30
N ASP A 77 -11.00 2.93 10.14
CA ASP A 77 -10.30 1.66 9.97
C ASP A 77 -8.77 1.79 10.11
N VAL A 78 -8.22 2.99 9.85
CA VAL A 78 -6.78 3.27 9.99
C VAL A 78 -6.53 4.65 10.63
N LEU A 79 -5.62 4.71 11.59
CA LEU A 79 -4.98 5.95 12.03
C LEU A 79 -3.50 5.93 11.65
N TRP A 80 -3.09 6.87 10.81
CA TRP A 80 -1.77 6.91 10.21
C TRP A 80 -0.99 8.10 10.77
N TYR A 81 -0.14 7.87 11.76
CA TYR A 81 0.66 8.91 12.38
C TYR A 81 1.86 9.32 11.53
N ASP A 82 2.35 10.52 11.75
CA ASP A 82 3.62 10.99 11.20
C ASP A 82 4.24 12.08 12.07
N GLY A 83 5.52 12.41 11.85
CA GLY A 83 6.15 13.55 12.51
C GLY A 83 6.57 13.32 13.97
N ALA A 84 6.65 12.08 14.44
CA ALA A 84 7.14 11.77 15.80
C ALA A 84 8.62 12.14 16.00
N TRP A 85 9.43 12.12 14.94
CA TRP A 85 10.86 12.45 15.04
C TRP A 85 11.06 13.92 15.47
N PRO A 86 12.21 14.29 16.05
CA PRO A 86 13.28 13.42 16.51
C PRO A 86 13.02 12.84 17.93
N TYR A 87 11.79 12.96 18.44
CA TYR A 87 11.44 12.59 19.80
C TYR A 87 11.02 11.12 19.93
N THR A 88 11.09 10.60 21.15
CA THR A 88 10.79 9.20 21.45
C THR A 88 9.30 8.96 21.66
N ALA A 89 8.87 7.70 21.61
CA ALA A 89 7.50 7.31 21.97
C ALA A 89 7.13 7.72 23.41
N GLU A 90 8.10 7.77 24.32
CA GLU A 90 7.90 8.23 25.70
C GLU A 90 7.63 9.74 25.74
N ASP A 91 8.40 10.54 25.01
CA ASP A 91 8.20 11.99 24.91
C ASP A 91 6.78 12.34 24.38
N TRP A 92 6.24 11.51 23.48
CA TRP A 92 4.88 11.67 22.94
C TRP A 92 3.78 11.05 23.79
N ARG A 93 4.13 10.28 24.83
CA ARG A 93 3.20 9.40 25.55
C ARG A 93 2.41 8.49 24.59
N SER A 94 3.09 7.95 23.58
CA SER A 94 2.46 7.21 22.48
C SER A 94 1.68 5.99 22.96
N SER A 95 2.15 5.30 24.01
CA SER A 95 1.43 4.14 24.57
C SER A 95 0.07 4.52 25.15
N GLU A 96 0.00 5.68 25.81
CA GLU A 96 -1.26 6.21 26.35
C GLU A 96 -2.18 6.69 25.23
N LEU A 97 -1.63 7.42 24.26
CA LEU A 97 -2.37 7.90 23.10
C LEU A 97 -3.00 6.73 22.32
N ASN A 98 -2.21 5.72 22.01
CA ASN A 98 -2.66 4.55 21.25
C ASN A 98 -3.65 3.69 22.05
N ALA A 99 -3.50 3.61 23.38
CA ALA A 99 -4.49 2.96 24.24
C ALA A 99 -5.85 3.68 24.19
N LYS A 100 -5.86 5.02 24.27
CA LYS A 100 -7.08 5.82 24.13
C LYS A 100 -7.71 5.67 22.75
N VAL A 101 -6.91 5.64 21.69
CA VAL A 101 -7.40 5.38 20.32
C VAL A 101 -8.11 4.03 20.24
N ARG A 102 -7.55 2.96 20.81
CA ARG A 102 -8.19 1.62 20.80
C ARG A 102 -9.39 1.51 21.73
N GLU A 103 -9.45 2.31 22.79
CA GLU A 103 -10.65 2.42 23.63
C GLU A 103 -11.84 2.99 22.83
N LEU A 104 -11.58 4.01 22.01
CA LEU A 104 -12.59 4.69 21.20
C LEU A 104 -12.91 3.93 19.89
N GLN A 105 -11.91 3.30 19.29
CA GLN A 105 -12.00 2.59 18.01
C GLN A 105 -11.34 1.21 18.13
N PRO A 106 -12.02 0.19 18.67
CA PRO A 106 -11.41 -1.11 18.98
C PRO A 106 -10.81 -1.87 17.79
N ASP A 107 -11.35 -1.67 16.59
CA ASP A 107 -10.95 -2.37 15.36
C ASP A 107 -9.91 -1.59 14.52
N ILE A 108 -9.43 -0.43 14.99
CA ILE A 108 -8.55 0.45 14.20
C ILE A 108 -7.14 -0.14 14.05
N LEU A 109 -6.56 0.05 12.86
CA LEU A 109 -5.15 -0.21 12.61
C LEU A 109 -4.32 1.07 12.79
N ILE A 110 -3.17 0.96 13.45
CA ILE A 110 -2.24 2.05 13.73
C ILE A 110 -0.89 1.72 13.08
N ASN A 111 -0.30 2.70 12.38
CA ASN A 111 1.02 2.52 11.78
C ASN A 111 2.17 2.64 12.81
N ASN A 112 3.37 2.24 12.42
CA ASN A 112 4.55 2.26 13.28
C ASN A 112 5.19 3.66 13.53
N ARG A 113 4.46 4.76 13.27
CA ARG A 113 5.03 6.12 13.27
C ARG A 113 4.72 6.97 14.49
N SER A 114 4.05 6.41 15.49
CA SER A 114 4.04 6.98 16.85
C SER A 114 5.33 6.71 17.62
N GLY A 115 6.30 6.01 17.01
CA GLY A 115 7.52 5.52 17.65
C GLY A 115 7.37 4.15 18.32
N LEU A 116 6.18 3.54 18.23
CA LEU A 116 5.89 2.17 18.64
C LEU A 116 5.74 1.27 17.41
N PRO A 117 5.92 -0.06 17.51
CA PRO A 117 5.75 -0.96 16.38
C PRO A 117 4.33 -0.97 15.81
N GLU A 118 3.31 -0.96 16.66
CA GLU A 118 1.88 -1.01 16.28
C GLU A 118 1.56 -2.09 15.24
N ASP A 119 0.58 -1.88 14.34
CA ASP A 119 0.00 -2.95 13.54
C ASP A 119 0.77 -3.23 12.24
N PHE A 120 1.36 -2.21 11.63
CA PHE A 120 2.06 -2.37 10.34
C PHE A 120 3.23 -1.40 10.12
N ASP A 121 4.19 -1.84 9.32
CA ASP A 121 5.35 -1.03 8.93
C ASP A 121 5.08 -0.15 7.70
N THR A 122 5.73 1.01 7.60
CA THR A 122 5.48 2.00 6.53
C THR A 122 6.72 2.40 5.72
N PRO A 123 7.27 1.52 4.85
CA PRO A 123 8.31 1.95 3.92
C PRO A 123 7.81 3.09 3.01
N GLU A 124 8.60 4.14 2.85
CA GLU A 124 8.16 5.37 2.18
C GLU A 124 8.98 5.63 0.92
N GLN A 125 8.32 5.84 -0.23
CA GLN A 125 8.95 6.07 -1.54
C GLN A 125 9.89 4.94 -2.01
N HIS A 126 9.88 3.81 -1.32
CA HIS A 126 10.55 2.56 -1.71
C HIS A 126 9.69 1.37 -1.29
N ILE A 127 9.88 0.23 -1.95
CA ILE A 127 9.15 -0.99 -1.65
C ILE A 127 10.12 -1.99 -1.04
N ARG A 128 9.92 -2.29 0.24
CA ARG A 128 10.67 -3.30 0.97
C ARG A 128 9.69 -4.07 1.84
N ALA A 129 9.51 -5.34 1.53
CA ALA A 129 8.61 -6.19 2.28
C ALA A 129 9.16 -6.42 3.70
N SER A 130 8.27 -6.37 4.70
CA SER A 130 8.59 -6.78 6.06
C SER A 130 8.82 -8.30 6.14
N PRO A 131 9.33 -8.84 7.25
CA PRO A 131 9.35 -10.29 7.46
C PRO A 131 7.95 -10.90 7.34
N SER A 132 7.85 -12.16 6.92
CA SER A 132 6.56 -12.87 6.84
C SER A 132 5.82 -12.82 8.18
N GLY A 133 4.50 -12.56 8.14
CA GLY A 133 3.66 -12.39 9.34
C GLY A 133 3.64 -10.97 9.91
N ARG A 134 4.50 -10.06 9.43
CA ARG A 134 4.43 -8.63 9.78
C ARG A 134 3.74 -7.85 8.64
N LEU A 135 2.60 -7.25 8.96
CA LEU A 135 1.89 -6.38 8.03
C LEU A 135 2.74 -5.15 7.68
N TRP A 136 2.62 -4.69 6.44
CA TRP A 136 3.32 -3.51 5.96
C TRP A 136 2.59 -2.87 4.78
N GLU A 137 2.79 -1.56 4.62
CA GLU A 137 2.21 -0.75 3.56
C GLU A 137 3.23 0.23 3.01
N ALA A 138 3.58 0.11 1.72
CA ALA A 138 4.38 1.12 1.06
C ALA A 138 3.53 2.31 0.65
N CYS A 139 3.84 3.50 1.15
CA CYS A 139 3.26 4.74 0.66
C CYS A 139 4.11 5.30 -0.49
N MET A 140 3.46 5.57 -1.62
CA MET A 140 4.12 6.00 -2.86
C MET A 140 3.39 7.18 -3.50
N THR A 141 4.12 8.15 -4.02
CA THR A 141 3.57 9.26 -4.82
C THR A 141 3.29 8.84 -6.26
N MET A 142 2.19 9.33 -6.83
CA MET A 142 1.93 9.21 -8.28
C MET A 142 2.87 10.07 -9.13
N THR A 143 3.45 11.10 -8.53
CA THR A 143 4.48 11.95 -9.13
C THR A 143 5.87 11.56 -8.62
N GLU A 144 6.94 12.21 -9.10
CA GLU A 144 8.30 11.82 -8.73
C GLU A 144 8.69 12.28 -7.32
N TYR A 145 8.22 13.46 -6.87
CA TYR A 145 8.83 14.11 -5.70
C TYR A 145 7.87 14.49 -4.57
N PHE A 146 6.64 14.95 -4.86
CA PHE A 146 5.80 15.60 -3.86
C PHE A 146 4.53 14.82 -3.48
N TRP A 147 4.19 14.87 -2.18
CA TRP A 147 2.91 14.37 -1.65
C TRP A 147 1.75 15.32 -1.98
N GLY A 148 1.90 16.60 -1.61
CA GLY A 148 0.97 17.66 -1.94
C GLY A 148 1.03 18.07 -3.41
N TYR A 149 0.02 18.79 -3.89
CA TYR A 149 0.02 19.28 -5.27
C TYR A 149 1.22 20.19 -5.56
N CYS A 150 2.06 19.77 -6.50
CA CYS A 150 3.16 20.57 -7.01
C CYS A 150 3.04 20.72 -8.53
N LYS A 151 2.93 21.96 -9.01
CA LYS A 151 2.81 22.24 -10.44
C LYS A 151 4.14 21.91 -11.13
N GLY A 152 4.10 21.02 -12.11
CA GLY A 152 5.27 20.63 -12.89
C GLY A 152 6.03 19.42 -12.35
N ASP A 153 5.59 18.81 -11.25
CA ASP A 153 6.14 17.53 -10.78
C ASP A 153 5.88 16.43 -11.83
N PRO A 154 6.91 15.72 -12.31
CA PRO A 154 6.75 14.67 -13.32
C PRO A 154 5.85 13.52 -12.83
N TRP A 155 5.02 13.00 -13.73
CA TRP A 155 4.12 11.88 -13.44
C TRP A 155 4.80 10.54 -13.72
N ARG A 156 4.61 9.60 -12.79
CA ARG A 156 4.94 8.20 -13.04
C ARG A 156 4.00 7.61 -14.10
N SER A 157 4.52 6.68 -14.89
CA SER A 157 3.71 5.95 -15.87
C SER A 157 2.77 4.96 -15.17
N THR A 158 1.62 4.67 -15.79
CA THR A 158 0.67 3.64 -15.30
C THR A 158 1.35 2.30 -15.08
N ARG A 159 2.22 1.91 -16.02
CA ARG A 159 3.04 0.70 -15.93
C ARG A 159 3.87 0.66 -14.64
N ARG A 160 4.48 1.79 -14.26
CA ARG A 160 5.27 1.89 -13.03
C ARG A 160 4.40 1.79 -11.78
N LEU A 161 3.22 2.40 -11.80
CA LEU A 161 2.28 2.34 -10.67
C LEU A 161 1.71 0.92 -10.47
N ILE A 162 1.39 0.21 -11.55
CA ILE A 162 1.00 -1.22 -11.49
C ILE A 162 2.17 -2.07 -10.99
N GLN A 163 3.40 -1.78 -11.44
CA GLN A 163 4.58 -2.45 -10.91
C GLN A 163 4.74 -2.26 -9.40
N TYR A 164 4.46 -1.07 -8.86
CA TYR A 164 4.45 -0.87 -7.41
C TYR A 164 3.42 -1.75 -6.72
N LEU A 165 2.19 -1.78 -7.23
CA LEU A 165 1.12 -2.58 -6.66
C LEU A 165 1.48 -4.06 -6.62
N VAL A 166 1.94 -4.60 -7.75
CA VAL A 166 2.34 -6.00 -7.87
C VAL A 166 3.53 -6.33 -6.98
N THR A 167 4.51 -5.43 -6.88
CA THR A 167 5.68 -5.65 -6.01
C THR A 167 5.25 -5.71 -4.54
N CYS A 168 4.32 -4.86 -4.11
CA CYS A 168 3.77 -4.93 -2.75
C CYS A 168 3.00 -6.24 -2.53
N ALA A 169 2.09 -6.58 -3.42
CA ALA A 169 1.32 -7.83 -3.37
C ALA A 169 2.21 -9.08 -3.32
N SER A 170 3.29 -9.11 -4.11
CA SER A 170 4.25 -10.23 -4.11
C SER A 170 5.02 -10.40 -2.79
N GLY A 171 5.09 -9.32 -2.01
CA GLY A 171 5.67 -9.28 -0.68
C GLY A 171 4.63 -9.40 0.43
N ASP A 172 3.38 -9.79 0.13
CA ASP A 172 2.29 -9.86 1.12
C ASP A 172 2.13 -8.54 1.88
N GLY A 173 1.94 -7.44 1.12
CA GLY A 173 1.75 -6.11 1.69
C GLY A 173 0.98 -5.17 0.77
N ASN A 174 0.71 -3.98 1.32
CA ASN A 174 -0.17 -2.99 0.69
C ASN A 174 0.59 -1.91 -0.08
N LEU A 175 -0.08 -1.32 -1.06
CA LEU A 175 0.33 -0.07 -1.69
C LEU A 175 -0.68 1.03 -1.32
N LEU A 176 -0.22 2.06 -0.62
CA LEU A 176 -0.94 3.31 -0.43
C LEU A 176 -0.47 4.33 -1.49
N LEU A 177 -1.28 4.53 -2.52
CA LEU A 177 -0.93 5.39 -3.65
C LEU A 177 -1.50 6.81 -3.46
N ASN A 178 -0.62 7.81 -3.35
CA ASN A 178 -0.98 9.19 -3.06
C ASN A 178 -1.46 9.99 -4.28
N VAL A 179 -2.47 10.84 -4.06
CA VAL A 179 -2.90 11.90 -4.98
C VAL A 179 -2.94 13.23 -4.22
N GLY A 180 -2.19 14.23 -4.69
CA GLY A 180 -2.32 15.61 -4.22
C GLY A 180 -3.43 16.38 -4.96
N PRO A 181 -4.57 16.70 -4.34
CA PRO A 181 -5.60 17.54 -4.96
C PRO A 181 -5.09 18.97 -5.17
N LYS A 182 -5.63 19.66 -6.17
CA LYS A 182 -5.38 21.10 -6.34
C LYS A 182 -6.08 21.90 -5.25
N ALA A 183 -5.68 23.16 -5.09
CA ALA A 183 -6.28 24.08 -4.12
C ALA A 183 -7.78 24.34 -4.34
N ASP A 184 -8.31 24.11 -5.55
CA ASP A 184 -9.74 24.21 -5.86
C ASP A 184 -10.53 22.92 -5.50
N GLY A 185 -9.87 21.93 -4.91
CA GLY A 185 -10.45 20.63 -4.56
C GLY A 185 -10.52 19.62 -5.71
N SER A 186 -10.17 20.01 -6.94
CA SER A 186 -10.15 19.09 -8.08
C SER A 186 -8.91 18.19 -8.08
N PHE A 187 -9.06 16.94 -8.51
CA PHE A 187 -7.90 16.11 -8.81
C PHE A 187 -7.22 16.55 -10.12
N PRO A 188 -5.88 16.48 -10.21
CA PRO A 188 -5.18 16.62 -11.48
C PRO A 188 -5.70 15.62 -12.53
N ALA A 189 -5.93 16.07 -13.77
CA ALA A 189 -6.47 15.22 -14.83
C ALA A 189 -5.60 13.97 -15.10
N MET A 190 -4.28 14.10 -14.94
CA MET A 190 -3.35 12.97 -15.06
C MET A 190 -3.56 11.92 -13.96
N ALA A 191 -3.80 12.31 -12.70
CA ALA A 191 -4.12 11.36 -11.64
C ALA A 191 -5.38 10.55 -11.99
N VAL A 192 -6.45 11.24 -12.40
CA VAL A 192 -7.72 10.60 -12.80
C VAL A 192 -7.50 9.62 -13.96
N ARG A 193 -6.74 10.03 -14.98
CA ARG A 193 -6.42 9.15 -16.12
C ARG A 193 -5.68 7.89 -15.66
N ARG A 194 -4.63 8.03 -14.86
CA ARG A 194 -3.82 6.90 -14.38
C ARG A 194 -4.62 5.97 -13.49
N LEU A 195 -5.45 6.49 -12.60
CA LEU A 195 -6.33 5.70 -11.75
C LEU A 195 -7.37 4.92 -12.57
N LYS A 196 -7.91 5.50 -13.64
CA LYS A 196 -8.80 4.78 -14.57
C LYS A 196 -8.08 3.65 -15.31
N GLU A 197 -6.86 3.90 -15.80
CA GLU A 197 -6.06 2.87 -16.48
C GLU A 197 -5.69 1.73 -15.52
N ILE A 198 -5.31 2.04 -14.27
CA ILE A 198 -5.09 1.05 -13.20
C ILE A 198 -6.39 0.27 -12.90
N GLY A 199 -7.51 0.97 -12.76
CA GLY A 199 -8.81 0.36 -12.50
C GLY A 199 -9.25 -0.62 -13.61
N SER A 200 -9.02 -0.28 -14.88
CA SER A 200 -9.26 -1.17 -16.00
C SER A 200 -8.39 -2.43 -15.93
N TRP A 201 -7.10 -2.30 -15.61
CA TRP A 201 -6.21 -3.44 -15.43
C TRP A 201 -6.62 -4.32 -14.24
N MET A 202 -6.98 -3.71 -13.11
CA MET A 202 -7.47 -4.39 -11.91
C MET A 202 -8.78 -5.14 -12.14
N LYS A 203 -9.66 -4.66 -13.03
CA LYS A 203 -10.89 -5.38 -13.37
C LYS A 203 -10.61 -6.75 -14.01
N ALA A 204 -9.55 -6.85 -14.81
CA ALA A 204 -9.17 -8.09 -15.49
C ALA A 204 -8.21 -8.96 -14.68
N ASN A 205 -7.35 -8.35 -13.85
CA ASN A 205 -6.27 -9.05 -13.17
C ASN A 205 -6.34 -8.99 -11.64
N GLY A 206 -7.39 -8.41 -11.06
CA GLY A 206 -7.48 -8.16 -9.61
C GLY A 206 -7.45 -9.42 -8.74
N GLU A 207 -7.82 -10.58 -9.29
CA GLU A 207 -7.68 -11.87 -8.59
C GLU A 207 -6.23 -12.16 -8.18
N SER A 208 -5.26 -11.68 -8.95
CA SER A 208 -3.83 -11.86 -8.66
C SER A 208 -3.28 -10.89 -7.60
N ILE A 209 -4.11 -9.97 -7.10
CA ILE A 209 -3.73 -8.95 -6.11
C ILE A 209 -4.54 -9.12 -4.82
N TYR A 210 -5.86 -9.18 -4.91
CA TYR A 210 -6.72 -9.19 -3.73
C TYR A 210 -6.60 -10.52 -2.96
N GLY A 211 -6.10 -10.44 -1.72
CA GLY A 211 -5.88 -11.61 -0.87
C GLY A 211 -4.77 -12.52 -1.39
N SER A 212 -3.81 -11.96 -2.13
CA SER A 212 -2.63 -12.69 -2.56
C SER A 212 -1.54 -12.69 -1.49
N GLU A 213 -0.72 -13.73 -1.49
CA GLU A 213 0.37 -13.97 -0.57
C GLU A 213 1.70 -14.11 -1.32
N ARG A 214 2.79 -14.31 -0.56
CA ARG A 214 4.14 -14.58 -1.10
C ARG A 214 4.20 -15.90 -1.85
N CYS A 215 4.88 -15.89 -2.99
CA CYS A 215 5.22 -17.11 -3.72
C CYS A 215 6.59 -17.66 -3.25
N PRO A 216 6.74 -18.98 -3.00
CA PRO A 216 7.97 -19.60 -2.49
C PRO A 216 9.07 -19.83 -3.55
N PHE A 217 8.79 -19.49 -4.81
CA PHE A 217 9.77 -19.50 -5.90
C PHE A 217 9.70 -18.16 -6.66
N SER A 218 10.64 -17.94 -7.59
CA SER A 218 10.81 -16.66 -8.28
C SER A 218 10.81 -16.83 -9.80
N SER A 219 10.77 -15.71 -10.51
CA SER A 219 10.78 -15.66 -11.97
C SER A 219 11.69 -14.56 -12.49
N ALA A 220 12.24 -14.76 -13.69
CA ALA A 220 13.10 -13.79 -14.35
C ALA A 220 12.33 -12.66 -15.07
N VAL A 221 11.02 -12.87 -15.33
CA VAL A 221 10.21 -11.92 -16.12
C VAL A 221 9.38 -10.95 -15.28
N GLY A 222 9.29 -11.19 -13.97
CA GLY A 222 8.63 -10.31 -13.01
C GLY A 222 8.24 -11.02 -11.71
N PRO A 223 7.56 -10.31 -10.79
CA PRO A 223 7.14 -10.86 -9.51
C PRO A 223 6.08 -11.97 -9.65
N LEU A 224 5.92 -12.73 -8.58
CA LEU A 224 4.92 -13.77 -8.43
C LEU A 224 4.05 -13.45 -7.23
N THR A 225 2.74 -13.65 -7.36
CA THR A 225 1.81 -13.68 -6.23
C THR A 225 1.17 -15.06 -6.14
N ALA A 226 0.73 -15.46 -4.95
CA ALA A 226 0.11 -16.76 -4.71
C ALA A 226 -1.26 -16.59 -4.05
N LYS A 227 -2.21 -17.51 -4.31
CA LYS A 227 -3.50 -17.55 -3.62
C LYS A 227 -4.07 -18.96 -3.65
N GLY A 228 -4.17 -19.61 -2.48
CA GLY A 228 -4.61 -21.01 -2.41
C GLY A 228 -3.65 -21.91 -3.20
N ASN A 229 -4.15 -22.59 -4.24
CA ASN A 229 -3.36 -23.42 -5.15
C ASN A 229 -3.01 -22.70 -6.48
N LYS A 230 -3.27 -21.39 -6.60
CA LYS A 230 -2.93 -20.61 -7.80
C LYS A 230 -1.67 -19.79 -7.59
N VAL A 231 -0.85 -19.68 -8.63
CA VAL A 231 0.26 -18.73 -8.72
C VAL A 231 0.04 -17.83 -9.92
N TYR A 232 0.27 -16.54 -9.75
CA TYR A 232 0.14 -15.55 -10.81
C TYR A 232 1.50 -15.01 -11.18
N LEU A 233 1.89 -15.23 -12.43
CA LEU A 233 3.10 -14.69 -13.01
C LEU A 233 2.83 -13.35 -13.68
N HIS A 234 3.36 -12.29 -13.07
CA HIS A 234 3.31 -10.93 -13.58
C HIS A 234 4.46 -10.67 -14.56
N VAL A 235 4.15 -10.54 -15.85
CA VAL A 235 5.15 -10.52 -16.93
C VAL A 235 5.49 -9.08 -17.33
N PHE A 236 6.37 -8.44 -16.55
CA PHE A 236 6.91 -7.10 -16.87
C PHE A 236 8.03 -7.12 -17.93
N ARG A 237 8.58 -8.30 -18.26
CA ARG A 237 9.56 -8.46 -19.34
C ARG A 237 9.08 -9.56 -20.28
N TRP A 238 8.35 -9.16 -21.32
CA TRP A 238 7.72 -10.13 -22.22
C TRP A 238 8.77 -11.03 -22.89
N PRO A 239 8.66 -12.36 -22.74
CA PRO A 239 9.71 -13.30 -23.15
C PRO A 239 9.55 -13.79 -24.60
N GLY A 240 8.52 -13.32 -25.31
CA GLY A 240 8.15 -13.84 -26.62
C GLY A 240 7.20 -15.03 -26.48
N ARG A 241 7.51 -16.16 -27.12
CA ARG A 241 6.57 -17.30 -27.25
C ARG A 241 6.64 -18.34 -26.13
N GLU A 242 7.64 -18.25 -25.27
CA GLU A 242 7.90 -19.22 -24.21
C GLU A 242 8.56 -18.55 -23.01
N VAL A 243 8.23 -19.01 -21.81
CA VAL A 243 8.94 -18.68 -20.56
C VAL A 243 9.12 -19.92 -19.70
N CYS A 244 10.22 -19.95 -18.96
CA CYS A 244 10.51 -20.98 -17.97
C CYS A 244 10.47 -20.37 -16.56
N VAL A 245 9.75 -21.02 -15.66
CA VAL A 245 9.78 -20.75 -14.21
C VAL A 245 10.47 -21.93 -13.54
N SER A 246 11.52 -21.66 -12.77
CA SER A 246 12.34 -22.69 -12.10
C SER A 246 12.00 -22.76 -10.62
N GLY A 247 12.42 -23.84 -9.94
CA GLY A 247 12.16 -24.02 -8.51
C GLY A 247 10.71 -24.37 -8.19
N VAL A 248 9.91 -24.83 -9.17
CA VAL A 248 8.50 -25.20 -8.95
C VAL A 248 8.43 -26.67 -8.53
N GLY A 249 8.06 -26.91 -7.27
CA GLY A 249 7.91 -28.27 -6.73
C GLY A 249 6.61 -28.94 -7.18
N ASN A 250 5.52 -28.18 -7.29
CA ASN A 250 4.20 -28.66 -7.68
C ASN A 250 4.13 -29.13 -9.13
N ASP A 251 3.23 -30.06 -9.41
CA ASP A 251 2.74 -30.22 -10.78
C ASP A 251 1.75 -29.09 -11.12
N VAL A 252 1.80 -28.64 -12.38
CA VAL A 252 0.93 -27.59 -12.90
C VAL A 252 -0.16 -28.25 -13.71
N LYS A 253 -1.40 -28.17 -13.22
CA LYS A 253 -2.59 -28.75 -13.86
C LYS A 253 -2.99 -27.95 -15.09
N GLU A 254 -2.95 -26.63 -14.97
CA GLU A 254 -3.37 -25.72 -16.03
C GLU A 254 -2.61 -24.39 -15.96
N ALA A 255 -2.47 -23.72 -17.10
CA ALA A 255 -2.08 -22.32 -17.13
C ALA A 255 -2.85 -21.56 -18.22
N TYR A 256 -3.16 -20.29 -17.95
CA TYR A 256 -3.89 -19.42 -18.87
C TYR A 256 -3.50 -17.95 -18.68
N LEU A 257 -3.75 -17.12 -19.69
CA LEU A 257 -3.69 -15.67 -19.55
C LEU A 257 -4.88 -15.20 -18.69
N LEU A 258 -4.63 -14.58 -17.54
CA LEU A 258 -5.68 -14.29 -16.56
C LEU A 258 -6.80 -13.42 -17.14
N ALA A 259 -6.45 -12.42 -17.95
CA ALA A 259 -7.40 -11.45 -18.49
C ALA A 259 -8.29 -12.00 -19.62
N SER A 260 -7.80 -12.95 -20.44
CA SER A 260 -8.51 -13.48 -21.60
C SER A 260 -8.95 -14.94 -21.45
N GLU A 261 -8.46 -15.61 -20.41
CA GLU A 261 -8.61 -17.06 -20.19
C GLU A 261 -8.00 -17.92 -21.32
N ASP A 262 -7.17 -17.33 -22.18
CA ASP A 262 -6.50 -18.07 -23.26
C ASP A 262 -5.53 -19.10 -22.67
N TYR A 263 -5.69 -20.36 -23.09
CA TYR A 263 -4.87 -21.47 -22.66
C TYR A 263 -3.39 -21.28 -22.99
N VAL A 264 -2.52 -21.55 -22.00
CA VAL A 264 -1.07 -21.55 -22.13
C VAL A 264 -0.57 -22.99 -22.00
N ARG A 265 0.17 -23.47 -23.00
CA ARG A 265 0.65 -24.86 -23.01
C ARG A 265 1.73 -25.04 -21.94
N VAL A 266 1.50 -25.98 -21.03
CA VAL A 266 2.44 -26.28 -19.93
C VAL A 266 3.20 -27.58 -20.18
N SER A 267 4.48 -27.60 -19.82
CA SER A 267 5.22 -28.85 -19.61
C SER A 267 6.22 -28.68 -18.47
N LYS A 268 6.46 -29.71 -17.69
CA LYS A 268 7.44 -29.69 -16.59
C LYS A 268 8.60 -30.65 -16.86
N LYS A 269 9.82 -30.25 -16.51
CA LYS A 269 11.03 -31.09 -16.53
C LYS A 269 11.83 -30.84 -15.25
N GLY A 270 11.78 -31.77 -14.30
CA GLY A 270 12.33 -31.55 -12.97
C GLY A 270 11.55 -30.44 -12.25
N ASP A 271 12.24 -29.43 -11.74
CA ASP A 271 11.70 -28.25 -11.07
C ASP A 271 11.36 -27.09 -12.02
N ARG A 272 11.47 -27.32 -13.34
CA ARG A 272 11.27 -26.28 -14.36
C ARG A 272 9.94 -26.46 -15.06
N VAL A 273 9.11 -25.43 -14.99
CA VAL A 273 7.83 -25.31 -15.70
C VAL A 273 8.03 -24.43 -16.92
N PHE A 274 7.76 -24.98 -18.10
CA PHE A 274 7.77 -24.26 -19.36
C PHE A 274 6.35 -23.91 -19.77
N LEU A 275 6.10 -22.62 -19.98
CA LEU A 275 4.86 -22.04 -20.46
C LEU A 275 5.07 -21.64 -21.92
N ARG A 276 4.35 -22.26 -22.86
CA ARG A 276 4.54 -22.15 -24.31
C ARG A 276 3.27 -21.72 -25.02
N GLY A 277 3.45 -21.26 -26.27
CA GLY A 277 2.35 -20.81 -27.10
C GLY A 277 1.91 -19.39 -26.76
N LEU A 278 2.75 -18.64 -26.03
CA LEU A 278 2.49 -17.25 -25.70
C LEU A 278 2.44 -16.40 -26.99
N PRO A 279 1.64 -15.32 -27.00
CA PRO A 279 1.64 -14.33 -28.08
C PRO A 279 3.04 -13.73 -28.35
N SER A 280 3.30 -13.33 -29.59
CA SER A 280 4.60 -12.73 -29.97
C SER A 280 4.86 -11.37 -29.31
N ARG A 281 3.81 -10.70 -28.83
CA ARG A 281 3.83 -9.42 -28.11
C ARG A 281 2.97 -9.53 -26.85
N PRO A 282 3.27 -8.76 -25.80
CA PRO A 282 2.46 -8.80 -24.59
C PRO A 282 1.02 -8.35 -24.91
N PRO A 283 0.00 -9.12 -24.52
CA PRO A 283 -1.41 -8.73 -24.62
C PRO A 283 -1.73 -7.43 -23.89
N ASP A 284 -1.13 -7.21 -22.72
CA ASP A 284 -1.33 -6.01 -21.90
C ASP A 284 -0.06 -5.14 -21.87
N PRO A 285 -0.17 -3.81 -22.14
CA PRO A 285 0.99 -2.91 -22.21
C PRO A 285 1.57 -2.55 -20.83
N TYR A 286 0.88 -2.84 -19.74
CA TYR A 286 1.30 -2.56 -18.36
C TYR A 286 1.86 -3.81 -17.70
N ASP A 287 1.07 -4.88 -17.69
CA ASP A 287 1.43 -6.17 -17.09
C ASP A 287 0.50 -7.27 -17.60
N THR A 288 1.05 -8.29 -18.25
CA THR A 288 0.30 -9.49 -18.63
C THR A 288 0.46 -10.53 -17.54
N VAL A 289 -0.65 -11.00 -16.98
CA VAL A 289 -0.66 -12.00 -15.92
C VAL A 289 -0.96 -13.39 -16.48
N ILE A 290 -0.12 -14.36 -16.15
CA ILE A 290 -0.35 -15.78 -16.45
C ILE A 290 -0.71 -16.47 -15.13
N ALA A 291 -1.90 -17.06 -15.05
CA ALA A 291 -2.29 -17.88 -13.92
C ALA A 291 -1.78 -19.33 -14.12
N LEU A 292 -1.28 -19.93 -13.05
CA LEU A 292 -0.89 -21.33 -12.98
C LEU A 292 -1.71 -22.01 -11.89
N GLU A 293 -2.48 -23.02 -12.24
CA GLU A 293 -3.21 -23.85 -11.28
C GLU A 293 -2.36 -25.04 -10.89
N LEU A 294 -2.02 -25.12 -9.61
CA LEU A 294 -1.16 -26.15 -9.06
C LEU A 294 -1.98 -27.33 -8.50
N ASP A 295 -1.31 -28.45 -8.33
CA ASP A 295 -1.85 -29.65 -7.69
C ASP A 295 -2.14 -29.52 -6.19
N GLY A 296 -1.60 -28.48 -5.54
CA GLY A 296 -1.81 -28.11 -4.15
C GLY A 296 -1.28 -26.70 -3.86
N PRO A 297 -1.11 -26.31 -2.58
CA PRO A 297 -0.45 -25.04 -2.23
C PRO A 297 0.94 -24.92 -2.88
N PRO A 298 1.41 -23.71 -3.22
CA PRO A 298 2.73 -23.51 -3.83
C PRO A 298 3.86 -24.05 -2.95
N VAL A 299 4.75 -24.82 -3.57
CA VAL A 299 5.94 -25.42 -2.95
C VAL A 299 7.14 -25.06 -3.83
N GLY A 300 8.10 -24.36 -3.22
CA GLY A 300 9.41 -24.10 -3.84
C GLY A 300 10.35 -25.29 -3.66
N MET A 301 11.06 -25.68 -4.71
CA MET A 301 12.16 -26.64 -4.60
C MET A 301 13.42 -25.93 -4.08
N PRO A 302 14.00 -26.38 -2.95
CA PRO A 302 15.20 -25.77 -2.41
C PRO A 302 16.38 -25.99 -3.36
N TYR A 303 17.22 -24.96 -3.52
CA TYR A 303 18.49 -25.09 -4.21
C TYR A 303 19.42 -25.97 -3.37
N LYS A 304 19.62 -27.22 -3.79
CA LYS A 304 20.60 -28.12 -3.18
C LYS A 304 21.94 -27.91 -3.87
N VAL A 305 22.92 -27.38 -3.14
CA VAL A 305 24.33 -27.52 -3.53
C VAL A 305 24.76 -28.90 -3.04
N GLU A 306 24.83 -29.87 -3.93
CA GLU A 306 25.59 -31.08 -3.63
C GLU A 306 27.06 -30.66 -3.54
N GLY A 307 27.67 -30.87 -2.37
CA GLY A 307 29.06 -30.52 -2.07
C GLY A 307 30.08 -31.49 -2.67
#